data_AF-A0A962IM51-F1
#
_entry.id   AF-A0A962IM51-F1
#
_cell.length_a   1.000
_cell.length_b   1.000
_cell.length_c   1.000
_cell.angle_alpha   90.00
_cell.angle_beta   90.00
_cell.angle_gamma   90.00
#
_symmetry.space_group_name_H-M   'P 1'
#
loop_
_entity.id
_entity.type
_entity.pdbx_description
1 polymer ?
#
loop_
_entity_poly.entity_id
_entity_poly.type
_entity_poly.pdbx_seq_one_letter_code
_entity_poly.pdbx_strand_id
1 'polypeptide(L)'
;GVKSNCTLFPYTFRGEPATMCLAWDASYLADKRALIQALGARFDNHPALAHIYFTAACSSNGYEGHCRIDENQYTAAGYTPERFNQAYESILLDYMAAFPRTPITIELHAIFGRIDMWETLWDTGRSSGKLGLAAWWCGERLSLSGFDTVPVWPLIQQAAAESYAVCQTVGNFTEQPYRFTDLQLPVPLDYGVETDWDAADIERSFADTMAWVSGTAVNAGQPGLPLPFAAIEVWSQDLRNAALQERLATLLDGDPLFADNFELD
;
A
#
# COMPACT_ATOMS: atom_id res chain seq x y z
N GLY A 1 3.24 13.12 -29.16
CA GLY A 1 2.42 12.40 -28.17
C GLY A 1 2.46 10.93 -28.50
N VAL A 2 2.85 10.09 -27.56
CA VAL A 2 2.74 8.63 -27.71
C VAL A 2 1.24 8.35 -27.83
N LYS A 3 0.80 7.83 -28.98
CA LYS A 3 -0.58 7.37 -29.13
C LYS A 3 -0.71 6.09 -28.31
N SER A 4 -1.65 6.08 -27.38
CA SER A 4 -2.09 4.86 -26.71
C SER A 4 -2.71 3.92 -27.74
N ASN A 5 -2.21 2.68 -27.83
CA ASN A 5 -2.72 1.63 -28.73
C ASN A 5 -3.91 0.87 -28.14
N CYS A 6 -4.50 1.37 -27.05
CA CYS A 6 -5.55 0.72 -26.28
C CYS A 6 -6.90 1.43 -26.43
N THR A 7 -7.96 0.73 -26.07
CA THR A 7 -9.30 1.32 -25.88
C THR A 7 -9.27 2.28 -24.71
N LEU A 8 -9.48 3.57 -25.00
CA LEU A 8 -9.50 4.63 -24.00
C LEU A 8 -10.86 4.69 -23.29
N PHE A 9 -10.80 4.71 -21.97
CA PHE A 9 -11.91 4.97 -21.07
C PHE A 9 -11.80 6.39 -20.51
N PRO A 10 -12.75 7.29 -20.83
CA PRO A 10 -12.81 8.62 -20.23
C PRO A 10 -13.37 8.55 -18.81
N TYR A 11 -12.81 9.34 -17.90
CA TYR A 11 -13.29 9.47 -16.52
C TYR A 11 -12.96 10.85 -15.97
N THR A 12 -13.45 11.16 -14.77
CA THR A 12 -13.13 12.41 -14.06
C THR A 12 -12.19 12.11 -12.89
N PHE A 13 -11.02 12.74 -12.87
CA PHE A 13 -10.08 12.65 -11.77
C PHE A 13 -9.92 14.02 -11.11
N ARG A 14 -10.30 14.13 -9.82
CA ARG A 14 -10.20 15.38 -9.04
C ARG A 14 -10.88 16.58 -9.72
N GLY A 15 -12.00 16.34 -10.40
CA GLY A 15 -12.76 17.37 -11.13
C GLY A 15 -12.30 17.60 -12.56
N GLU A 16 -11.20 17.02 -12.99
CA GLU A 16 -10.64 17.20 -14.34
C GLU A 16 -10.88 15.98 -15.24
N PRO A 17 -11.17 16.18 -16.54
CA PRO A 17 -11.25 15.08 -17.50
C PRO A 17 -9.92 14.34 -17.65
N ALA A 18 -9.97 13.01 -17.58
CA ALA A 18 -8.83 12.13 -17.75
C ALA A 18 -9.20 10.92 -18.63
N THR A 19 -8.17 10.19 -19.09
CA THR A 19 -8.35 8.96 -19.86
C THR A 19 -7.37 7.90 -19.41
N MET A 20 -7.81 6.64 -19.38
CA MET A 20 -6.95 5.49 -19.15
C MET A 20 -7.25 4.37 -20.16
N CYS A 21 -6.37 3.38 -20.30
CA CYS A 21 -6.71 2.15 -20.99
C CYS A 21 -7.70 1.33 -20.14
N LEU A 22 -8.61 0.58 -20.79
CA LEU A 22 -9.33 -0.49 -20.10
C LEU A 22 -8.35 -1.56 -19.62
N ALA A 23 -8.54 -2.07 -18.39
CA ALA A 23 -7.61 -3.03 -17.78
C ALA A 23 -7.44 -4.32 -18.59
N TRP A 24 -8.49 -4.74 -19.30
CA TRP A 24 -8.54 -5.95 -20.12
C TRP A 24 -8.28 -5.70 -21.61
N ASP A 25 -7.87 -4.50 -22.01
CA ASP A 25 -7.53 -4.22 -23.40
C ASP A 25 -6.27 -4.99 -23.81
N ALA A 26 -6.35 -5.73 -24.92
CA ALA A 26 -5.27 -6.61 -25.34
C ALA A 26 -3.97 -5.87 -25.69
N SER A 27 -4.07 -4.66 -26.26
CA SER A 27 -2.90 -3.84 -26.56
C SER A 27 -2.27 -3.31 -25.28
N TYR A 28 -3.10 -2.85 -24.32
CA TYR A 28 -2.62 -2.46 -22.99
C TYR A 28 -1.86 -3.59 -22.30
N LEU A 29 -2.43 -4.81 -22.26
CA LEU A 29 -1.79 -5.96 -21.64
C LEU A 29 -0.48 -6.34 -22.34
N ALA A 30 -0.43 -6.26 -23.68
CA ALA A 30 0.79 -6.52 -24.43
C ALA A 30 1.90 -5.47 -24.15
N ASP A 31 1.55 -4.19 -24.15
CA ASP A 31 2.48 -3.10 -23.84
C ASP A 31 2.96 -3.19 -22.38
N LYS A 32 2.05 -3.51 -21.45
CA LYS A 32 2.35 -3.71 -20.03
C LYS A 32 3.32 -4.87 -19.81
N ARG A 33 3.09 -6.02 -20.46
CA ARG A 33 4.01 -7.15 -20.45
C ARG A 33 5.39 -6.76 -20.97
N ALA A 34 5.47 -6.06 -22.10
CA ALA A 34 6.74 -5.64 -22.69
C ALA A 34 7.53 -4.71 -21.74
N LEU A 35 6.83 -3.78 -21.07
CA LEU A 35 7.42 -2.93 -20.04
C LEU A 35 7.95 -3.75 -18.86
N ILE A 36 7.12 -4.65 -18.30
CA ILE A 36 7.51 -5.49 -17.15
C ILE A 36 8.74 -6.34 -17.49
N GLN A 37 8.76 -6.96 -18.67
CA GLN A 37 9.89 -7.76 -19.14
C GLN A 37 11.17 -6.93 -19.26
N ALA A 38 11.08 -5.71 -19.80
CA ALA A 38 12.22 -4.81 -19.91
C ALA A 38 12.74 -4.34 -18.53
N LEU A 39 11.84 -4.11 -17.57
CA LEU A 39 12.21 -3.77 -16.20
C LEU A 39 12.88 -4.96 -15.50
N GLY A 40 12.29 -6.15 -15.57
CA GLY A 40 12.86 -7.37 -14.97
C GLY A 40 14.25 -7.70 -15.51
N ALA A 41 14.43 -7.62 -16.84
CA ALA A 41 15.73 -7.82 -17.47
C ALA A 41 16.82 -6.85 -17.00
N ARG A 42 16.43 -5.64 -16.55
CA ARG A 42 17.35 -4.60 -16.08
C ARG A 42 17.57 -4.60 -14.58
N PHE A 43 16.54 -4.94 -13.80
CA PHE A 43 16.48 -4.64 -12.37
C PHE A 43 16.24 -5.84 -11.45
N ASP A 44 15.86 -7.02 -11.97
CA ASP A 44 15.73 -8.20 -11.11
C ASP A 44 17.08 -8.55 -10.46
N ASN A 45 17.05 -8.76 -9.13
CA ASN A 45 18.23 -8.98 -8.29
C ASN A 45 19.25 -7.83 -8.31
N HIS A 46 18.81 -6.61 -8.61
CA HIS A 46 19.65 -5.43 -8.41
C HIS A 46 19.85 -5.20 -6.90
N PRO A 47 21.09 -5.01 -6.40
CA PRO A 47 21.38 -5.00 -4.96
C PRO A 47 20.76 -3.80 -4.21
N ALA A 48 20.44 -2.71 -4.90
CA ALA A 48 19.79 -1.54 -4.33
C ALA A 48 18.25 -1.57 -4.49
N LEU A 49 17.65 -2.75 -4.57
CA LEU A 49 16.23 -2.90 -4.90
C LEU A 49 15.59 -3.95 -3.98
N ALA A 50 14.97 -3.46 -2.90
CA ALA A 50 14.33 -4.32 -1.90
C ALA A 50 13.07 -5.03 -2.43
N HIS A 51 12.24 -4.32 -3.20
CA HIS A 51 11.04 -4.87 -3.85
C HIS A 51 10.58 -3.98 -5.01
N ILE A 52 9.71 -4.51 -5.87
CA ILE A 52 9.03 -3.75 -6.92
C ILE A 52 7.53 -3.64 -6.64
N TYR A 53 6.98 -2.45 -6.83
CA TYR A 53 5.53 -2.25 -6.78
C TYR A 53 4.83 -2.77 -8.04
N PHE A 54 3.82 -3.61 -7.82
CA PHE A 54 2.83 -3.97 -8.83
C PHE A 54 2.03 -2.73 -9.24
N THR A 55 1.79 -2.58 -10.54
CA THR A 55 0.91 -1.54 -11.08
C THR A 55 0.05 -2.12 -12.18
N ALA A 56 -1.21 -1.69 -12.26
CA ALA A 56 -2.16 -2.07 -13.30
C ALA A 56 -3.00 -0.85 -13.69
N ALA A 57 -3.94 -0.99 -14.63
CA ALA A 57 -4.85 0.08 -15.01
C ALA A 57 -5.78 0.43 -13.84
N CYS A 58 -6.45 1.58 -13.90
CA CYS A 58 -7.30 2.12 -12.83
C CYS A 58 -6.58 2.65 -11.57
N SER A 59 -5.29 2.40 -11.35
CA SER A 59 -4.57 2.98 -10.21
C SER A 59 -4.44 4.51 -10.36
N SER A 60 -5.32 5.23 -9.66
CA SER A 60 -5.49 6.67 -9.88
C SER A 60 -4.39 7.55 -9.25
N ASN A 61 -3.58 6.97 -8.36
CA ASN A 61 -2.42 7.60 -7.71
C ASN A 61 -1.10 6.84 -8.00
N GLY A 62 -0.98 6.20 -9.17
CA GLY A 62 0.25 5.50 -9.54
C GLY A 62 0.21 4.02 -9.17
N TYR A 63 0.73 3.62 -8.01
CA TYR A 63 0.78 2.22 -7.57
C TYR A 63 -0.16 1.88 -6.42
N GLU A 64 -0.90 2.86 -5.90
CA GLU A 64 -2.07 2.60 -5.05
C GLU A 64 -3.07 1.72 -5.80
N GLY A 65 -3.55 0.65 -5.16
CA GLY A 65 -4.64 -0.21 -5.61
C GLY A 65 -6.00 0.50 -5.70
N HIS A 66 -6.04 1.83 -5.62
CA HIS A 66 -7.26 2.60 -5.60
C HIS A 66 -7.78 2.94 -7.01
N CYS A 67 -8.99 2.48 -7.31
CA CYS A 67 -9.70 2.66 -8.57
C CYS A 67 -10.79 3.74 -8.44
N ARG A 68 -10.42 5.02 -8.64
CA ARG A 68 -11.32 6.18 -8.51
C ARG A 68 -12.12 6.46 -9.78
N ILE A 69 -12.91 5.50 -10.22
CA ILE A 69 -13.84 5.66 -11.33
C ILE A 69 -15.26 5.27 -10.91
N ASP A 70 -16.27 5.67 -11.66
CA ASP A 70 -17.65 5.25 -11.41
C ASP A 70 -17.87 3.81 -11.91
N GLU A 71 -18.35 2.92 -11.03
CA GLU A 71 -18.57 1.51 -11.36
C GLU A 71 -19.61 1.34 -12.48
N ASN A 72 -20.66 2.17 -12.52
CA ASN A 72 -21.69 2.06 -13.56
C ASN A 72 -21.14 2.44 -14.94
N GLN A 73 -20.32 3.49 -15.02
CA GLN A 73 -19.63 3.88 -16.23
C GLN A 73 -18.64 2.80 -16.68
N TYR A 74 -17.90 2.20 -15.75
CA TYR A 74 -16.96 1.13 -16.09
C TYR A 74 -17.69 -0.13 -16.55
N THR A 75 -18.84 -0.45 -15.92
CA THR A 75 -19.75 -1.53 -16.35
C THR A 75 -20.27 -1.29 -17.76
N ALA A 76 -20.67 -0.05 -18.08
CA ALA A 76 -21.08 0.32 -19.43
C ALA A 76 -19.95 0.17 -20.47
N ALA A 77 -18.69 0.27 -20.04
CA ALA A 77 -17.50 0.01 -20.86
C ALA A 77 -17.13 -1.49 -20.94
N GLY A 78 -17.91 -2.38 -20.31
CA GLY A 78 -17.72 -3.83 -20.35
C GLY A 78 -16.94 -4.40 -19.16
N TYR A 79 -16.87 -3.66 -18.04
CA TYR A 79 -16.39 -4.21 -16.78
C TYR A 79 -17.25 -5.38 -16.30
N THR A 80 -16.59 -6.44 -15.86
CA THR A 80 -17.14 -7.54 -15.05
C THR A 80 -16.05 -7.92 -14.04
N PRO A 81 -16.38 -8.33 -12.80
CA PRO A 81 -15.38 -8.77 -11.83
C PRO A 81 -14.42 -9.82 -12.40
N GLU A 82 -14.92 -10.83 -13.10
CA GLU A 82 -14.11 -11.93 -13.65
C GLU A 82 -13.07 -11.43 -14.65
N ARG A 83 -13.48 -10.57 -15.58
CA ARG A 83 -12.59 -9.97 -16.59
C ARG A 83 -11.51 -9.09 -15.96
N PHE A 84 -11.88 -8.35 -14.92
CA PHE A 84 -10.94 -7.48 -14.22
C PHE A 84 -9.93 -8.30 -13.44
N ASN A 85 -10.38 -9.33 -12.73
CA ASN A 85 -9.52 -10.26 -11.99
C ASN A 85 -8.55 -10.99 -12.92
N GLN A 86 -9.03 -11.50 -14.06
CA GLN A 86 -8.18 -12.15 -15.06
C GLN A 86 -7.10 -11.21 -15.64
N ALA A 87 -7.46 -9.94 -15.89
CA ALA A 87 -6.50 -8.97 -16.38
C ALA A 87 -5.39 -8.72 -15.34
N TYR A 88 -5.76 -8.48 -14.09
CA TYR A 88 -4.80 -8.25 -13.00
C TYR A 88 -3.94 -9.48 -12.71
N GLU A 89 -4.54 -10.68 -12.70
CA GLU A 89 -3.82 -11.94 -12.53
C GLU A 89 -2.79 -12.14 -13.64
N SER A 90 -3.15 -11.86 -14.90
CA SER A 90 -2.22 -11.95 -16.02
C SER A 90 -1.02 -11.01 -15.88
N ILE A 91 -1.25 -9.78 -15.38
CA ILE A 91 -0.19 -8.81 -15.10
C ILE A 91 0.70 -9.30 -13.95
N LEU A 92 0.11 -9.86 -12.89
CA LEU A 92 0.89 -10.40 -11.76
C LEU A 92 1.79 -11.55 -12.22
N LEU A 93 1.27 -12.47 -13.03
CA LEU A 93 2.06 -13.55 -13.61
C LEU A 93 3.22 -13.01 -14.47
N ASP A 94 3.01 -11.93 -15.23
CA ASP A 94 4.09 -11.26 -15.97
C ASP A 94 5.15 -10.67 -15.02
N TYR A 95 4.75 -10.05 -13.90
CA TYR A 95 5.69 -9.59 -12.86
C TYR A 95 6.47 -10.75 -12.24
N MET A 96 5.79 -11.81 -11.81
CA MET A 96 6.42 -12.99 -11.21
C MET A 96 7.42 -13.67 -12.15
N ALA A 97 7.13 -13.67 -13.45
CA ALA A 97 8.04 -14.20 -14.47
C ALA A 97 9.25 -13.29 -14.72
N ALA A 98 9.07 -11.97 -14.69
CA ALA A 98 10.13 -11.00 -14.94
C ALA A 98 11.04 -10.73 -13.73
N PHE A 99 10.51 -10.91 -12.51
CA PHE A 99 11.20 -10.73 -11.24
C PHE A 99 11.27 -12.05 -10.44
N PRO A 100 12.04 -13.05 -10.93
CA PRO A 100 12.17 -14.32 -10.23
C PRO A 100 12.94 -14.21 -8.91
N ARG A 101 13.64 -13.11 -8.62
CA ARG A 101 14.43 -12.95 -7.39
C ARG A 101 14.00 -11.74 -6.56
N THR A 102 13.66 -10.62 -7.21
CA THR A 102 13.19 -9.43 -6.50
C THR A 102 11.73 -9.63 -6.00
N PRO A 103 11.44 -9.34 -4.72
CA PRO A 103 10.08 -9.35 -4.19
C PRO A 103 9.13 -8.39 -4.91
N ILE A 104 7.84 -8.75 -4.95
CA ILE A 104 6.77 -7.98 -5.58
C ILE A 104 5.78 -7.55 -4.50
N THR A 105 5.53 -6.25 -4.41
CA THR A 105 4.61 -5.67 -3.43
C THR A 105 3.36 -5.12 -4.12
N ILE A 106 2.18 -5.45 -3.61
CA ILE A 106 0.89 -4.93 -4.11
C ILE A 106 0.28 -4.03 -3.04
N GLU A 107 -0.05 -2.79 -3.38
CA GLU A 107 -0.80 -1.90 -2.48
C GLU A 107 -2.31 -2.12 -2.64
N LEU A 108 -3.03 -2.18 -1.53
CA LEU A 108 -4.43 -2.61 -1.47
C LEU A 108 -5.36 -1.49 -1.00
N HIS A 109 -6.38 -1.23 -1.82
CA HIS A 109 -7.64 -0.58 -1.42
C HIS A 109 -8.82 -1.38 -1.96
N ALA A 110 -9.96 -1.34 -1.29
CA ALA A 110 -11.18 -1.93 -1.84
C ALA A 110 -11.56 -1.24 -3.16
N ILE A 111 -11.77 -2.03 -4.22
CA ILE A 111 -12.21 -1.54 -5.52
C ILE A 111 -13.71 -1.80 -5.64
N PHE A 112 -14.50 -0.73 -5.75
CA PHE A 112 -15.98 -0.82 -5.74
C PHE A 112 -16.53 -1.57 -4.51
N GLY A 113 -15.87 -1.40 -3.35
CA GLY A 113 -16.23 -2.08 -2.12
C GLY A 113 -15.93 -3.58 -2.09
N ARG A 114 -15.17 -4.11 -3.06
CA ARG A 114 -14.77 -5.53 -3.14
C ARG A 114 -13.26 -5.71 -2.97
N ILE A 115 -12.88 -6.92 -2.57
CA ILE A 115 -11.48 -7.35 -2.37
C ILE A 115 -11.14 -8.65 -3.11
N ASP A 116 -12.10 -9.25 -3.83
CA ASP A 116 -11.99 -10.56 -4.48
C ASP A 116 -10.83 -10.65 -5.47
N MET A 117 -10.54 -9.55 -6.16
CA MET A 117 -9.37 -9.43 -7.01
C MET A 117 -8.07 -9.58 -6.22
N TRP A 118 -7.97 -8.94 -5.05
CA TRP A 118 -6.77 -9.01 -4.21
C TRP A 118 -6.58 -10.40 -3.60
N GLU A 119 -7.66 -11.05 -3.20
CA GLU A 119 -7.65 -12.44 -2.75
C GLU A 119 -7.13 -13.36 -3.88
N THR A 120 -7.61 -13.15 -5.11
CA THR A 120 -7.15 -13.90 -6.30
C THR A 120 -5.64 -13.71 -6.54
N LEU A 121 -5.15 -12.46 -6.47
CA LEU A 121 -3.72 -12.16 -6.64
C LEU A 121 -2.86 -12.77 -5.53
N TRP A 122 -3.33 -12.67 -4.29
CA TRP A 122 -2.67 -13.28 -3.15
C TRP A 122 -2.55 -14.79 -3.30
N ASP A 123 -3.66 -15.48 -3.60
CA ASP A 123 -3.67 -16.93 -3.80
C ASP A 123 -2.77 -17.38 -4.95
N THR A 124 -2.68 -16.58 -6.01
CA THR A 124 -1.80 -16.82 -7.16
C THR A 124 -0.32 -16.81 -6.77
N GLY A 125 0.10 -15.83 -5.95
CA GLY A 125 1.52 -15.57 -5.70
C GLY A 125 2.07 -15.98 -4.34
N ARG A 126 1.22 -16.18 -3.32
CA ARG A 126 1.65 -16.36 -1.92
C ARG A 126 2.63 -17.51 -1.69
N SER A 127 2.46 -18.61 -2.43
CA SER A 127 3.36 -19.78 -2.32
C SER A 127 4.78 -19.52 -2.78
N SER A 128 5.04 -18.41 -3.48
CA SER A 128 6.38 -18.03 -3.93
C SER A 128 7.26 -17.47 -2.81
N GLY A 129 6.68 -17.04 -1.68
CA GLY A 129 7.38 -16.32 -0.61
C GLY A 129 7.94 -14.95 -1.03
N LYS A 130 7.58 -14.45 -2.21
CA LYS A 130 8.06 -13.19 -2.79
C LYS A 130 6.95 -12.17 -3.05
N LEU A 131 5.71 -12.53 -2.75
CA LEU A 131 4.58 -11.62 -2.87
C LEU A 131 4.30 -11.02 -1.49
N GLY A 132 4.33 -9.71 -1.39
CA GLY A 132 3.89 -8.99 -0.19
C GLY A 132 2.77 -8.01 -0.49
N LEU A 133 2.06 -7.62 0.56
CA LEU A 133 0.94 -6.69 0.47
C LEU A 133 1.26 -5.41 1.24
N ALA A 134 0.92 -4.27 0.66
CA ALA A 134 1.11 -2.97 1.26
C ALA A 134 -0.21 -2.33 1.64
N ALA A 135 -0.20 -1.62 2.76
CA ALA A 135 -1.19 -0.60 3.08
C ALA A 135 -0.54 0.76 2.97
N TRP A 136 -1.20 1.65 2.24
CA TRP A 136 -0.85 3.05 2.23
C TRP A 136 -1.54 3.83 3.34
N TRP A 137 -0.86 4.90 3.75
CA TRP A 137 -1.30 5.80 4.81
C TRP A 137 -1.40 5.14 6.19
N CYS A 138 -0.65 4.06 6.42
CA CYS A 138 -0.71 3.25 7.61
C CYS A 138 -0.93 4.03 8.89
N GLY A 139 -2.15 3.93 9.40
CA GLY A 139 -2.55 4.42 10.69
C GLY A 139 -3.79 3.69 11.12
N GLU A 140 -3.93 3.53 12.43
CA GLU A 140 -5.05 2.82 13.05
C GLU A 140 -6.40 3.27 12.47
N ARG A 141 -6.58 4.58 12.23
CA ARG A 141 -7.82 5.15 11.67
C ARG A 141 -8.22 4.58 10.32
N LEU A 142 -7.28 4.07 9.52
CA LEU A 142 -7.57 3.41 8.24
C LEU A 142 -8.12 2.01 8.37
N SER A 143 -7.96 1.41 9.55
CA SER A 143 -8.64 0.17 9.94
C SER A 143 -9.96 0.45 10.69
N LEU A 144 -10.29 1.72 10.93
CA LEU A 144 -11.54 2.16 11.52
C LEU A 144 -12.51 2.63 10.43
N SER A 145 -13.81 2.36 10.64
CA SER A 145 -14.90 2.48 9.67
C SER A 145 -14.83 3.66 8.67
N GLY A 146 -15.20 3.41 7.41
CA GLY A 146 -15.46 4.45 6.40
C GLY A 146 -14.36 4.67 5.36
N PHE A 147 -13.24 3.93 5.47
CA PHE A 147 -12.15 3.95 4.49
C PHE A 147 -12.13 2.66 3.66
N ASP A 148 -11.63 2.78 2.44
CA ASP A 148 -11.44 1.69 1.47
C ASP A 148 -10.32 0.71 1.85
N THR A 149 -9.48 1.06 2.81
CA THR A 149 -8.47 0.19 3.44
C THR A 149 -9.07 -0.80 4.46
N VAL A 150 -10.25 -0.50 5.02
CA VAL A 150 -10.87 -1.37 6.04
C VAL A 150 -11.15 -2.78 5.52
N PRO A 151 -11.76 -2.97 4.32
CA PRO A 151 -12.08 -4.31 3.83
C PRO A 151 -10.84 -5.17 3.51
N VAL A 152 -9.71 -4.54 3.15
CA VAL A 152 -8.49 -5.26 2.76
C VAL A 152 -7.58 -5.60 3.95
N TRP A 153 -7.82 -4.99 5.11
CA TRP A 153 -6.96 -5.14 6.29
C TRP A 153 -6.72 -6.60 6.72
N PRO A 154 -7.73 -7.50 6.77
CA PRO A 154 -7.50 -8.91 7.12
C PRO A 154 -6.52 -9.62 6.17
N LEU A 155 -6.57 -9.28 4.88
CA LEU A 155 -5.67 -9.87 3.87
C LEU A 155 -4.23 -9.37 4.06
N ILE A 156 -4.05 -8.11 4.45
CA ILE A 156 -2.74 -7.52 4.76
C ILE A 156 -2.13 -8.20 6.01
N GLN A 157 -2.94 -8.43 7.05
CA GLN A 157 -2.50 -9.18 8.23
C GLN A 157 -2.10 -10.62 7.89
N GLN A 158 -2.85 -11.26 6.99
CA GLN A 158 -2.50 -12.58 6.49
C GLN A 158 -1.14 -12.57 5.77
N ALA A 159 -0.90 -11.59 4.89
CA ALA A 159 0.38 -11.46 4.19
C ALA A 159 1.55 -11.19 5.14
N ALA A 160 1.36 -10.36 6.17
CA ALA A 160 2.37 -10.14 7.21
C ALA A 160 2.75 -11.43 7.95
N ALA A 161 1.81 -12.36 8.12
CA ALA A 161 2.04 -13.65 8.77
C ALA A 161 2.61 -14.74 7.85
N GLU A 162 2.30 -14.70 6.56
CA GLU A 162 2.66 -15.76 5.60
C GLU A 162 3.85 -15.42 4.69
N SER A 163 4.10 -14.14 4.41
CA SER A 163 5.20 -13.67 3.57
C SER A 163 5.76 -12.36 4.12
N TYR A 164 5.32 -11.22 3.63
CA TYR A 164 5.69 -9.91 4.16
C TYR A 164 4.59 -8.88 3.90
N ALA A 165 4.59 -7.81 4.70
CA ALA A 165 3.73 -6.65 4.47
C ALA A 165 4.55 -5.36 4.39
N VAL A 166 4.06 -4.33 3.73
CA VAL A 166 4.70 -3.01 3.74
C VAL A 166 3.71 -2.00 4.29
N CYS A 167 4.14 -1.26 5.32
CA CYS A 167 3.36 -0.15 5.83
C CYS A 167 3.98 1.14 5.31
N GLN A 168 3.31 1.80 4.37
CA GLN A 168 3.72 3.15 4.02
C GLN A 168 3.03 4.14 4.94
N THR A 169 3.85 4.79 5.75
CA THR A 169 3.45 5.90 6.57
C THR A 169 3.45 7.12 5.63
N VAL A 170 2.30 7.48 5.03
CA VAL A 170 2.16 8.64 4.08
C VAL A 170 1.61 9.87 4.76
N GLY A 171 2.17 11.03 4.42
CA GLY A 171 1.92 12.28 5.11
C GLY A 171 2.84 12.33 6.32
N ASN A 172 3.53 13.44 6.53
CA ASN A 172 4.41 13.54 7.67
C ASN A 172 3.59 13.28 8.94
N PHE A 173 3.84 12.18 9.67
CA PHE A 173 3.13 11.84 10.92
C PHE A 173 3.32 12.96 11.93
N THR A 174 4.46 13.66 11.83
CA THR A 174 4.76 14.87 12.58
C THR A 174 4.00 16.12 12.13
N GLU A 175 3.13 16.01 11.12
CA GLU A 175 2.23 17.07 10.67
C GLU A 175 0.78 16.58 10.59
N GLN A 176 0.47 15.32 10.90
CA GLN A 176 -0.89 14.75 10.76
C GLN A 176 -1.25 13.76 11.91
N PRO A 177 -1.09 14.14 13.19
CA PRO A 177 -1.31 13.27 14.35
C PRO A 177 -2.75 12.71 14.45
N TYR A 178 -3.76 13.41 13.92
CA TYR A 178 -5.18 13.01 13.88
C TYR A 178 -5.51 11.65 13.25
N ARG A 179 -4.50 10.99 12.67
CA ARG A 179 -4.61 9.67 12.03
C ARG A 179 -4.50 8.51 13.01
N PHE A 180 -4.21 8.77 14.27
CA PHE A 180 -4.13 7.79 15.37
C PHE A 180 -5.09 8.15 16.49
N THR A 181 -5.49 7.16 17.28
CA THR A 181 -6.30 7.38 18.48
C THR A 181 -5.39 7.62 19.68
N ASP A 182 -5.54 8.76 20.36
CA ASP A 182 -5.06 8.91 21.74
C ASP A 182 -6.17 8.55 22.72
N LEU A 183 -6.02 7.42 23.42
CA LEU A 183 -6.95 6.97 24.46
C LEU A 183 -6.91 7.84 25.73
N GLN A 184 -5.92 8.73 25.87
CA GLN A 184 -5.82 9.70 26.96
C GLN A 184 -6.62 10.97 26.68
N LEU A 185 -7.12 11.17 25.45
CA LEU A 185 -7.94 12.32 25.10
C LEU A 185 -9.42 12.09 25.45
N PRO A 186 -10.15 13.13 25.93
CA PRO A 186 -11.55 13.00 26.36
C PRO A 186 -12.52 12.57 25.26
N VAL A 187 -12.14 12.78 24.00
CA VAL A 187 -12.79 12.23 22.82
C VAL A 187 -11.75 11.31 22.16
N PRO A 188 -11.92 9.98 22.18
CA PRO A 188 -10.93 9.00 21.69
C PRO A 188 -10.63 9.05 20.18
N LEU A 189 -10.82 10.17 19.49
CA LEU A 189 -10.74 10.29 18.04
C LEU A 189 -10.25 11.67 17.57
N ASP A 190 -9.70 12.50 18.46
CA ASP A 190 -9.41 13.90 18.15
C ASP A 190 -8.06 14.34 18.72
N TYR A 191 -6.96 14.11 17.99
CA TYR A 191 -5.80 15.01 18.16
C TYR A 191 -6.14 16.43 17.71
N GLY A 192 -7.29 16.68 17.07
CA GLY A 192 -7.75 17.97 16.59
C GLY A 192 -8.31 17.86 15.17
N VAL A 193 -9.16 18.83 14.80
CA VAL A 193 -9.32 19.24 13.39
C VAL A 193 -7.93 19.56 12.82
N GLU A 194 -7.75 19.49 11.50
CA GLU A 194 -6.48 19.53 10.73
C GLU A 194 -5.47 20.67 11.04
N THR A 195 -5.67 21.50 12.07
CA THR A 195 -5.03 22.81 12.25
C THR A 195 -4.61 23.20 13.68
N ASP A 196 -4.69 22.36 14.72
CA ASP A 196 -4.41 22.81 16.13
C ASP A 196 -3.53 21.85 16.96
N TRP A 197 -2.43 21.36 16.39
CA TRP A 197 -1.50 20.43 17.06
C TRP A 197 -0.24 21.11 17.56
N ASP A 198 0.27 20.66 18.71
CA ASP A 198 1.59 21.06 19.20
C ASP A 198 2.68 19.98 18.95
N ALA A 199 3.92 20.31 19.31
CA ALA A 199 5.05 19.40 19.12
C ALA A 199 4.95 18.10 19.94
N ALA A 200 4.24 18.11 21.07
CA ALA A 200 4.06 16.92 21.89
C ALA A 200 3.01 15.98 21.30
N ASP A 201 1.94 16.51 20.67
CA ASP A 201 0.95 15.71 19.93
C ASP A 201 1.60 14.96 18.77
N ILE A 202 2.50 15.66 18.08
CA ILE A 202 3.33 15.15 17.00
C ILE A 202 4.22 13.98 17.45
N GLU A 203 4.98 14.17 18.54
CA GLU A 203 5.86 13.13 19.08
C GLU A 203 5.07 11.91 19.57
N ARG A 204 3.91 12.14 20.19
CA ARG A 204 3.05 11.08 20.71
C ARG A 204 2.41 10.26 19.59
N SER A 205 1.82 10.91 18.59
CA SER A 205 1.21 10.21 17.46
C SER A 205 2.24 9.34 16.72
N PHE A 206 3.49 9.82 16.60
CA PHE A 206 4.58 9.03 16.05
C PHE A 206 4.89 7.79 16.91
N ALA A 207 5.04 7.97 18.22
CA ALA A 207 5.29 6.85 19.14
C ALA A 207 4.17 5.80 19.09
N ASP A 208 2.92 6.24 19.05
CA ASP A 208 1.75 5.37 18.97
C ASP A 208 1.65 4.69 17.59
N THR A 209 2.07 5.37 16.52
CA THR A 209 2.23 4.79 15.18
C THR A 209 3.22 3.63 15.22
N MET A 210 4.44 3.86 15.72
CA MET A 210 5.46 2.82 15.74
C MET A 210 5.08 1.67 16.66
N ALA A 211 4.40 1.93 17.78
CA ALA A 211 3.92 0.88 18.67
C ALA A 211 2.82 0.03 18.03
N TRP A 212 1.87 0.65 17.33
CA TRP A 212 0.82 -0.06 16.60
C TRP A 212 1.38 -0.82 15.39
N VAL A 213 2.21 -0.14 14.57
CA VAL A 213 2.83 -0.77 13.41
C VAL A 213 3.79 -1.86 13.84
N SER A 214 4.46 -1.83 15.00
CA SER A 214 5.30 -2.95 15.48
C SER A 214 4.52 -4.13 16.07
N GLY A 215 3.19 -4.02 16.19
CA GLY A 215 2.37 -5.01 16.88
C GLY A 215 2.53 -4.99 18.41
N THR A 216 3.24 -4.00 18.97
CA THR A 216 3.46 -3.88 20.43
C THR A 216 2.29 -3.19 21.15
N ALA A 217 1.41 -2.52 20.41
CA ALA A 217 0.21 -1.89 20.94
C ALA A 217 -1.06 -2.23 20.14
N VAL A 218 -2.19 -2.24 20.86
CA VAL A 218 -3.55 -2.25 20.31
C VAL A 218 -4.11 -0.85 20.52
N ASN A 219 -4.50 -0.17 19.45
CA ASN A 219 -5.11 1.17 19.53
C ASN A 219 -6.56 1.10 19.04
N ALA A 220 -7.48 1.75 19.78
CA ALA A 220 -8.95 1.66 19.68
C ALA A 220 -9.53 0.29 19.25
N GLY A 221 -8.98 -0.80 19.81
CA GLY A 221 -9.47 -2.16 19.56
C GLY A 221 -9.01 -2.78 18.24
N GLN A 222 -8.17 -2.09 17.46
CA GLN A 222 -7.52 -2.64 16.26
C GLN A 222 -6.20 -3.30 16.65
N PRO A 223 -6.03 -4.61 16.39
CA PRO A 223 -4.75 -5.27 16.62
C PRO A 223 -3.66 -4.56 15.80
N GLY A 224 -2.50 -4.36 16.40
CA GLY A 224 -1.33 -3.88 15.69
C GLY A 224 -0.95 -4.80 14.53
N LEU A 225 -0.09 -4.33 13.65
CA LEU A 225 0.45 -5.11 12.54
C LEU A 225 1.73 -5.81 13.04
N PRO A 226 1.73 -7.09 13.43
CA PRO A 226 3.00 -7.73 13.79
C PRO A 226 3.94 -7.71 12.57
N LEU A 227 5.16 -7.15 12.72
CA LEU A 227 6.15 -6.97 11.64
C LEU A 227 7.31 -7.98 11.65
N PRO A 228 7.14 -9.29 11.89
CA PRO A 228 8.30 -10.18 11.76
C PRO A 228 8.86 -10.14 10.32
N PHE A 229 8.09 -9.69 9.33
CA PHE A 229 8.50 -9.48 7.94
C PHE A 229 7.81 -8.25 7.35
N ALA A 230 8.03 -7.05 7.89
CA ALA A 230 7.41 -5.88 7.26
C ALA A 230 8.30 -4.66 7.24
N ALA A 231 8.25 -3.95 6.11
CA ALA A 231 9.01 -2.72 5.90
C ALA A 231 8.13 -1.50 6.23
N ILE A 232 8.74 -0.47 6.81
CA ILE A 232 8.14 0.84 7.02
C ILE A 232 8.82 1.81 6.06
N GLU A 233 8.02 2.49 5.25
CA GLU A 233 8.51 3.56 4.37
C GLU A 233 8.32 4.92 5.06
N VAL A 234 9.41 5.52 5.52
CA VAL A 234 9.44 6.82 6.24
C VAL A 234 9.93 7.94 5.30
N TRP A 235 9.29 9.12 5.35
CA TRP A 235 9.72 10.24 4.52
C TRP A 235 10.93 10.96 5.14
N SER A 236 11.84 11.45 4.30
CA SER A 236 13.03 12.20 4.75
C SER A 236 12.72 13.43 5.62
N GLN A 237 11.51 13.98 5.50
CA GLN A 237 11.03 15.09 6.32
C GLN A 237 10.74 14.64 7.76
N ASP A 238 10.20 13.43 7.91
CA ASP A 238 9.94 12.81 9.21
C ASP A 238 11.26 12.67 9.96
N LEU A 239 12.31 12.15 9.29
CA LEU A 239 13.67 11.93 9.81
C LEU A 239 14.38 13.19 10.36
N ARG A 240 13.82 14.39 10.18
CA ARG A 240 14.35 15.62 10.80
C ARG A 240 13.99 15.77 12.27
N ASN A 241 13.05 14.97 12.77
CA ASN A 241 12.63 14.99 14.17
C ASN A 241 13.60 14.16 15.03
N ALA A 242 14.25 14.80 16.02
CA ALA A 242 15.24 14.13 16.88
C ALA A 242 14.63 13.03 17.76
N ALA A 243 13.37 13.19 18.21
CA ALA A 243 12.67 12.17 18.99
C ALA A 243 12.38 10.91 18.14
N LEU A 244 12.12 11.09 16.84
CA LEU A 244 12.01 9.97 15.88
C LEU A 244 13.34 9.24 15.75
N GLN A 245 14.45 9.95 15.57
CA GLN A 245 15.77 9.33 15.41
C GLN A 245 16.15 8.47 16.63
N GLU A 246 15.91 8.98 17.85
CA GLU A 246 16.21 8.27 19.10
C GLU A 246 15.33 7.02 19.28
N ARG A 247 14.04 7.11 18.92
CA ARG A 247 13.11 5.98 19.07
C ARG A 247 13.28 4.93 17.99
N LEU A 248 13.60 5.33 16.76
CA LEU A 248 13.98 4.41 15.69
C LEU A 248 15.25 3.65 16.08
N ALA A 249 16.26 4.34 16.62
CA ALA A 249 17.45 3.69 17.16
C ALA A 249 17.10 2.71 18.28
N THR A 250 16.21 3.07 19.20
CA THR A 250 15.77 2.17 20.29
C THR A 250 15.02 0.93 19.78
N LEU A 251 14.19 1.08 18.74
CA LEU A 251 13.49 -0.05 18.10
C LEU A 251 14.46 -0.98 17.37
N LEU A 252 15.44 -0.40 16.67
CA LEU A 252 16.47 -1.15 15.94
C LEU A 252 17.46 -1.85 16.90
N ASP A 253 17.79 -1.23 18.03
CA ASP A 253 18.75 -1.76 19.00
C ASP A 253 18.10 -2.69 20.06
N GLY A 254 16.79 -2.58 20.28
CA GLY A 254 16.10 -3.18 21.42
C GLY A 254 15.26 -4.43 21.13
N ASP A 255 14.94 -4.71 19.86
CA ASP A 255 14.11 -5.86 19.47
C ASP A 255 14.86 -6.77 18.48
N PRO A 256 15.20 -8.02 18.87
CA PRO A 256 15.87 -8.97 17.98
C PRO A 256 15.13 -9.24 16.68
N LEU A 257 13.81 -9.01 16.61
CA LEU A 257 13.02 -9.14 15.38
C LEU A 257 13.20 -7.96 14.41
N PHE A 258 13.65 -6.80 14.89
CA PHE A 258 13.88 -5.61 14.05
C PHE A 258 15.32 -5.50 13.55
N ALA A 259 16.30 -5.88 14.37
CA ALA A 259 17.73 -5.82 14.01
C ALA A 259 18.10 -6.70 12.80
N ASP A 260 17.37 -7.82 12.60
CA ASP A 260 17.65 -8.78 11.54
C ASP A 260 16.84 -8.54 10.24
N ASN A 261 15.86 -7.63 10.24
CA ASN A 261 14.86 -7.51 9.15
C ASN A 261 14.70 -6.11 8.52
N PHE A 262 15.48 -5.11 8.95
CA PHE A 262 15.42 -3.74 8.40
C PHE A 262 16.76 -3.28 7.83
N GLU A 263 16.82 -3.02 6.53
CA GLU A 263 17.80 -2.11 5.93
C GLU A 263 17.16 -0.72 5.80
N LEU A 264 17.82 0.30 6.35
CA LEU A 264 17.47 1.70 6.10
C LEU A 264 18.04 2.10 4.73
N ASP A 265 17.15 2.28 3.75
CA ASP A 265 17.47 2.91 2.45
C ASP A 265 17.32 4.45 2.53
#